data_AF-A0A6G3XUV6-F1
#
_entry.id   AF-A0A6G3XUV6-F1
#
_cell.length_a   1.000
_cell.length_b   1.000
_cell.length_c   1.000
_cell.angle_alpha   90.00
_cell.angle_beta   90.00
_cell.angle_gamma   90.00
#
_symmetry.space_group_name_H-M   'P 1'
#
loop_
_entity.id
_entity.type
_entity.pdbx_description
1 polymer ?
#
loop_
_entity_poly.entity_id
_entity_poly.type
_entity_poly.pdbx_seq_one_letter_code
_entity_poly.pdbx_strand_id
1 'polypeptide(L)' 'GVVVETGGPDTGLGPGDHVVLSFDFCGRCRSCLGGAPAYCDRFAALNLFGGRAENAARFTDGAGEEL' A
#
# COMPACT_ATOMS: atom_id res chain seq x y z
N GLY A 1 -14.41 -1.04 -0.60
CA GLY A 1 -14.35 -1.92 0.59
C GLY A 1 -14.74 -1.15 1.82
N VAL A 2 -14.72 -1.82 2.98
CA VAL A 2 -14.97 -1.19 4.28
C VAL A 2 -13.78 -1.52 5.18
N VAL A 3 -13.27 -0.54 5.92
CA VAL A 3 -12.18 -0.75 6.88
C VAL A 3 -12.70 -1.61 8.04
N VAL A 4 -11.96 -2.67 8.40
CA VAL A 4 -12.29 -3.56 9.53
C VAL A 4 -11.35 -3.37 10.72
N GLU A 5 -10.10 -3.00 10.46
CA GLU A 5 -9.07 -2.75 11.45
C GLU A 5 -8.02 -1.77 10.87
N THR A 6 -7.33 -1.05 11.75
CA THR A 6 -6.27 -0.09 11.40
C THR A 6 -5.02 -0.38 12.23
N GLY A 7 -3.83 -0.17 11.65
CA GLY A 7 -2.54 -0.42 12.32
C GLY A 7 -2.14 0.60 13.41
N GLY A 8 -3.02 1.51 13.83
CA GLY A 8 -2.74 2.55 14.82
C GLY A 8 -3.65 3.78 14.68
N PRO A 9 -3.58 4.74 15.62
CA PRO A 9 -4.46 5.90 15.65
C PRO A 9 -4.21 6.92 14.52
N ASP A 10 -3.02 6.93 13.93
CA ASP A 10 -2.58 7.99 13.02
C ASP A 10 -2.88 7.70 11.53
N THR A 11 -3.83 6.82 11.23
CA THR A 11 -4.19 6.49 9.84
C THR A 11 -5.19 7.47 9.23
N GLY A 12 -5.90 8.25 10.07
CA GLY A 12 -7.02 9.08 9.62
C GLY A 12 -8.24 8.28 9.15
N LEU A 13 -8.25 6.96 9.40
CA LEU A 13 -9.32 6.03 9.07
C LEU A 13 -9.78 5.29 10.33
N GLY A 14 -11.01 4.81 10.35
CA GLY A 14 -11.56 3.96 11.40
C GLY A 14 -12.36 2.78 10.85
N PRO A 15 -12.57 1.71 11.65
CA PRO A 15 -13.47 0.63 11.28
C PRO A 15 -14.86 1.15 10.89
N GLY A 16 -15.39 0.66 9.76
CA GLY A 16 -16.66 1.11 9.18
C GLY A 16 -16.51 2.13 8.05
N ASP A 17 -15.36 2.78 7.90
CA ASP A 17 -15.14 3.72 6.79
C ASP A 17 -15.22 3.02 5.43
N HIS A 18 -15.99 3.60 4.52
CA HIS A 18 -16.09 3.15 3.14
C HIS A 18 -14.93 3.72 2.32
N VAL A 19 -14.13 2.83 1.76
CA VAL A 19 -12.88 3.18 1.07
C VAL A 19 -12.76 2.53 -0.30
N VAL A 20 -11.95 3.12 -1.16
CA VAL A 20 -11.50 2.54 -2.44
C VAL A 20 -9.98 2.37 -2.36
N LEU A 21 -9.49 1.22 -2.80
CA LEU A 21 -8.05 0.99 -2.93
C LEU A 21 -7.58 1.56 -4.28
N SER A 22 -6.63 2.50 -4.23
CA SER A 22 -5.93 3.01 -5.41
C SER A 22 -4.55 2.37 -5.53
N PHE A 23 -3.75 2.81 -6.50
CA PHE A 23 -2.33 2.42 -6.59
C PHE A 23 -1.50 3.12 -5.52
N ASP A 24 -0.38 2.50 -5.16
CA ASP A 24 0.57 2.99 -4.17
C ASP A 24 1.64 3.91 -4.81
N PHE A 25 2.17 4.85 -4.03
CA PHE A 25 3.19 5.81 -4.45
C PHE A 25 4.01 6.27 -3.24
N CYS A 26 5.28 6.66 -3.45
CA CYS A 26 6.21 6.88 -2.34
C CYS A 26 5.98 8.17 -1.52
N GLY A 27 5.14 9.09 -1.98
CA GLY A 27 4.84 10.36 -1.30
C GLY A 27 5.99 11.39 -1.23
N ARG A 28 7.21 11.03 -1.64
CA ARG A 28 8.42 11.85 -1.40
C ARG A 28 9.26 12.21 -2.62
N CYS A 29 9.03 11.58 -3.77
CA CYS A 29 9.75 11.93 -5.01
C CYS A 29 9.20 13.23 -5.63
N ARG A 30 9.93 13.81 -6.59
CA ARG A 30 9.53 15.07 -7.26
C ARG A 30 8.11 14.98 -7.83
N SER A 31 7.78 13.90 -8.54
CA SER A 31 6.44 13.72 -9.12
C SER A 31 5.35 13.66 -8.05
N CYS A 32 5.58 12.95 -6.94
CA CYS A 32 4.64 12.90 -5.82
C CYS A 32 4.43 14.27 -5.18
N LEU A 33 5.52 14.99 -4.88
CA LEU A 33 5.44 16.33 -4.29
C LEU A 33 4.84 17.37 -5.25
N GLY A 34 4.94 17.12 -6.56
CA GLY A 34 4.27 17.90 -7.62
C GLY A 34 2.83 17.51 -7.89
N GLY A 35 2.22 16.61 -7.09
CA GLY A 35 0.82 16.20 -7.26
C GLY A 35 0.57 15.25 -8.44
N ALA A 36 1.61 14.59 -8.95
CA ALA A 36 1.56 13.68 -10.08
C ALA A 36 1.97 12.24 -9.67
N PRO A 37 1.24 11.59 -8.74
CA PRO A 37 1.65 10.30 -8.16
C PRO A 37 1.68 9.14 -9.16
N ALA A 38 0.98 9.25 -10.28
CA ALA A 38 1.04 8.27 -11.37
C ALA A 38 2.45 8.15 -12.00
N TYR A 39 3.29 9.19 -11.86
CA TYR A 39 4.67 9.21 -12.35
C TYR A 39 5.69 9.03 -11.21
N CYS A 40 5.31 8.30 -10.17
CA CYS A 40 6.18 8.01 -9.04
C CYS A 40 7.41 7.20 -9.47
N ASP A 41 8.61 7.64 -9.05
CA ASP A 41 9.88 6.94 -9.32
C ASP A 41 9.90 5.49 -8.81
N ARG A 42 9.01 5.16 -7.85
CA ARG A 42 8.90 3.84 -7.22
C ARG A 42 7.67 3.06 -7.65
N PHE A 43 6.90 3.55 -8.63
CA PHE A 43 5.61 2.98 -9.01
C PHE A 43 5.68 1.47 -9.27
N ALA A 44 6.60 1.03 -10.13
CA ALA A 44 6.73 -0.39 -10.50
C ALA A 44 7.03 -1.26 -9.27
N ALA A 45 7.99 -0.84 -8.44
CA ALA A 45 8.36 -1.55 -7.21
C ALA A 45 7.20 -1.69 -6.21
N LEU A 46 6.31 -0.70 -6.15
CA LEU A 46 5.21 -0.66 -5.17
C LEU A 46 3.94 -1.37 -5.65
N ASN A 47 3.74 -1.51 -6.96
CA ASN A 47 2.45 -1.96 -7.53
C ASN A 47 2.54 -3.20 -8.41
N LEU A 48 3.71 -3.52 -8.98
CA LEU A 48 3.84 -4.58 -9.99
C LEU A 48 4.56 -5.84 -9.48
N PHE A 49 5.03 -5.83 -8.23
CA PHE A 49 5.71 -6.97 -7.60
C PHE A 49 5.06 -7.29 -6.25
N GLY A 50 4.96 -8.58 -5.92
CA GLY A 50 4.21 -9.10 -4.75
C GLY A 50 4.89 -8.93 -3.38
N GLY A 51 6.12 -8.43 -3.35
CA GLY A 51 6.90 -8.26 -2.12
C GLY A 51 7.26 -6.80 -1.83
N ARG A 52 7.30 -6.43 -0.55
CA ARG A 52 7.86 -5.15 -0.10
C ARG A 52 9.19 -5.44 0.59
N ALA A 53 10.28 -4.80 0.16
CA ALA A 53 11.60 -5.04 0.75
C ALA A 53 11.62 -4.81 2.28
N GLU A 54 10.83 -3.85 2.76
CA GLU A 54 10.67 -3.49 4.17
C GLU A 54 9.53 -4.24 4.90
N ASN A 55 8.75 -5.10 4.26
CA ASN A 55 7.66 -5.85 4.91
C ASN A 55 7.49 -7.26 4.31
N ALA A 56 7.43 -8.28 5.18
CA ALA A 56 7.14 -9.66 4.79
C ALA A 56 5.84 -9.78 3.97
N ALA A 57 5.75 -10.83 3.15
CA ALA A 57 4.57 -11.09 2.34
C ALA A 57 3.32 -11.17 3.22
N ARG A 58 2.24 -10.55 2.75
CA ARG A 58 0.98 -10.45 3.51
C ARG A 58 0.05 -11.63 3.27
N PHE A 59 0.36 -12.45 2.26
CA PHE A 59 -0.36 -13.68 1.96
C PHE A 59 0.64 -14.82 1.86
N THR A 60 0.31 -15.92 2.51
CA THR A 60 1.04 -17.19 2.43
C THR A 60 0.15 -18.25 1.81
N ASP A 61 0.75 -19.27 1.22
CA ASP A 61 0.05 -20.48 0.81
C ASP A 61 -0.37 -21.34 2.01
N GLY A 62 -0.95 -22.51 1.73
CA GLY A 62 -1.38 -23.46 2.77
C GLY A 62 -0.22 -24.13 3.53
N ALA A 63 1.00 -24.08 3.01
CA ALA A 63 2.21 -24.56 3.68
C ALA A 63 2.87 -23.45 4.54
N GLY A 64 2.41 -22.20 4.41
CA GLY A 64 2.96 -21.04 5.11
C GLY A 64 4.08 -20.33 4.33
N GLU A 65 4.32 -20.69 3.07
CA GLU A 65 5.30 -20.05 2.20
C GLU A 65 4.71 -18.77 1.59
N GLU A 66 5.55 -17.77 1.35
CA GLU A 66 5.14 -16.51 0.71
C GLU A 66 4.67 -16.76 -0.73
N LEU A 67 3.61 -16.05 -1.16
CA LEU A 67 3.09 -16.07 -2.54
C LEU A 67 3.84 -15.11 -3.48
#